data_AF-A0A7J2HEH3-F1
#
_entry.id   AF-A0A7J2HEH3-F1
#
_cell.length_a   1.000
_cell.length_b   1.000
_cell.length_c   1.000
_cell.angle_alpha   90.00
_cell.angle_beta   90.00
_cell.angle_gamma   90.00
#
_symmetry.space_group_name_H-M   'P 1'
#
loop_
_entity.id
_entity.type
_entity.pdbx_description
1 polymer ?
#
loop_
_entity_poly.entity_id
_entity_poly.type
_entity_poly.pdbx_seq_one_letter_code
_entity_poly.pdbx_strand_id
1 'polypeptide(L)'
;YIDPLIDKLRKEEKEPSSDKTPPASKKFIDAALANVEDKLSKEKIEELREKLYRSGLSENGVKKVIQTVLEEDEIEEMKKKMREDIKIFGKVRDETYEEIFRRAKSRKKGKHCPHMRKNPDGSYSSCDMVQYEIKFVKPTSFYEVKEEAEEGEEREPRLKPSMIREWFERIPDDDLRLLGFDPKVARPEWMILQVLPVPPVDVRPSIILESGIRAEDDLTHKLVDIIRINQRLKENIEAGAPTLIIEDLAELLQYHVTTYFNNEVSGIPPARHRSGRTLKSLAQRLKGKEGRFRGNLSGKRVDYSARTVISPDPNLDINEVGVPFHIAMRLTVPEPVTERNLEEMRRLVINGPNRYPGALYIIRPDGKRIRLEFVADREKLAETLEPGFIVERHLRDGDIVLFNRQPSLHRMSIMAHRVKVLPYKTFRLHLAVCPPYNADFDGDEMNLHVPQSKEAQTEARLLMQVQDQILSPRYGAPIIGATKDFITGAYLLTRKETMLTADEVGKLLAATGYDGPMPEPTVKEPEPLWSGKDIFSLFLPEDFNFVTRASICRHCPECLKEKCPYDAYVVIQRGKLKMGVIDKNSIGAEKAETIFHRIVKD
;
A
#
# COMPACT_ATOMS: atom_id res chain seq x y z
N TYR A 1 41.69 -36.82 -3.29
CA TYR A 1 41.15 -35.63 -4.00
C TYR A 1 41.52 -35.57 -5.46
N ILE A 2 42.76 -35.90 -5.84
CA ILE A 2 43.26 -35.66 -7.20
C ILE A 2 42.79 -36.75 -8.17
N ASP A 3 42.89 -38.05 -7.82
CA ASP A 3 42.55 -39.15 -8.75
C ASP A 3 41.07 -39.17 -9.19
N PRO A 4 40.07 -38.97 -8.31
CA PRO A 4 38.67 -38.88 -8.74
C PRO A 4 38.37 -37.62 -9.55
N LEU A 5 39.07 -36.50 -9.27
CA LEU A 5 38.92 -35.24 -9.99
C LEU A 5 39.55 -35.34 -11.39
N ILE A 6 40.69 -36.03 -11.50
CA ILE A 6 41.33 -36.40 -12.76
C ILE A 6 40.37 -37.23 -13.61
N ASP A 7 39.78 -38.28 -13.04
CA ASP A 7 38.87 -39.16 -13.78
C ASP A 7 37.55 -38.47 -14.15
N LYS A 8 37.10 -37.49 -13.36
CA LYS A 8 35.96 -36.66 -13.70
C LYS A 8 36.26 -35.72 -14.87
N LEU A 9 37.40 -35.01 -14.85
CA LEU A 9 37.82 -34.12 -15.93
C LEU A 9 38.10 -34.89 -17.23
N ARG A 10 38.66 -36.11 -17.13
CA ARG A 10 38.80 -37.04 -18.27
C ARG A 10 37.48 -37.44 -18.90
N LYS A 11 36.41 -37.56 -18.10
CA LYS A 11 35.07 -37.90 -18.57
C LYS A 11 34.37 -36.69 -19.18
N GLU A 12 34.53 -35.50 -18.58
CA GLU A 12 34.00 -34.24 -19.11
C GLU A 12 34.68 -33.83 -20.44
N GLU A 13 35.95 -34.17 -20.64
CA GLU A 13 36.66 -33.97 -21.92
C GLU A 13 36.29 -34.98 -23.02
N LYS A 14 35.49 -36.03 -22.71
CA LYS A 14 35.12 -37.10 -23.65
C LYS A 14 33.74 -36.95 -24.30
N GLU A 15 32.96 -35.91 -23.99
CA GLU A 15 31.74 -35.58 -24.76
C GLU A 15 32.09 -34.81 -26.07
N PRO A 16 31.35 -35.00 -27.17
CA PRO A 16 31.88 -34.82 -28.52
C PRO A 16 31.90 -33.34 -28.95
N SER A 17 32.98 -32.63 -28.66
CA SER A 17 33.46 -31.52 -29.49
C SER A 17 34.55 -32.04 -30.42
N SER A 18 34.42 -31.79 -31.72
CA SER A 18 35.19 -32.39 -32.84
C SER A 18 36.68 -32.03 -32.92
N ASP A 19 37.32 -31.57 -31.84
CA ASP A 19 38.76 -31.31 -31.77
C ASP A 19 39.38 -32.05 -30.57
N LYS A 20 40.19 -33.08 -30.86
CA LYS A 20 41.00 -33.77 -29.86
C LYS A 20 42.22 -32.90 -29.53
N THR A 21 42.13 -32.06 -28.49
CA THR A 21 43.31 -31.38 -27.95
C THR A 21 44.32 -32.39 -27.41
N PRO A 22 45.63 -32.21 -27.64
CA PRO A 22 46.64 -33.15 -27.18
C PRO A 22 46.79 -33.09 -25.65
N PRO A 23 47.20 -34.20 -25.00
CA PRO A 23 47.46 -34.24 -23.57
C PRO A 23 48.59 -33.27 -23.18
N ALA A 24 48.50 -32.70 -21.97
CA ALA A 24 49.46 -31.74 -21.45
C ALA A 24 50.90 -32.29 -21.47
N SER A 25 51.85 -31.45 -21.90
CA SER A 25 53.26 -31.86 -21.95
C SER A 25 53.87 -31.99 -20.55
N LYS A 26 54.84 -32.90 -20.38
CA LYS A 26 55.56 -33.08 -19.11
C LYS A 26 56.22 -31.77 -18.63
N LYS A 27 56.79 -30.99 -19.56
CA LYS A 27 57.38 -29.67 -19.25
C LYS A 27 56.36 -28.68 -18.69
N PHE A 28 55.13 -28.70 -19.20
CA PHE A 28 54.06 -27.83 -18.71
C PHE A 28 53.58 -28.25 -17.30
N ILE A 29 53.41 -29.56 -17.08
CA ILE A 29 53.00 -30.11 -15.77
C ILE A 29 54.06 -29.77 -14.70
N ASP A 30 55.34 -29.85 -15.04
CA ASP A 30 56.44 -29.47 -14.14
C ASP A 30 56.48 -27.98 -13.81
N ALA A 31 56.33 -27.13 -14.83
CA ALA A 31 56.27 -25.69 -14.62
C ALA A 31 55.04 -25.28 -13.79
N ALA A 32 53.91 -25.98 -13.96
CA ALA A 32 52.69 -25.73 -13.20
C ALA A 32 52.83 -26.18 -11.73
N LEU A 33 53.51 -27.30 -11.46
CA LEU A 33 53.75 -27.81 -10.10
C LEU A 33 54.82 -27.00 -9.37
N ALA A 34 55.84 -26.50 -10.07
CA ALA A 34 56.87 -25.62 -9.50
C ALA A 34 56.27 -24.32 -8.90
N ASN A 35 55.19 -23.79 -9.48
CA ASN A 35 54.50 -22.61 -8.95
C ASN A 35 53.75 -22.87 -7.62
N VAL A 36 53.66 -24.13 -7.17
CA VAL A 36 52.93 -24.55 -5.97
C VAL A 36 53.87 -25.25 -4.97
N GLU A 37 55.18 -25.29 -5.27
CA GLU A 37 56.21 -25.97 -4.46
C GLU A 37 56.39 -25.37 -3.07
N ASP A 38 56.12 -24.08 -2.90
CA ASP A 38 56.19 -23.40 -1.60
C ASP A 38 54.97 -23.69 -0.70
N LYS A 39 53.91 -24.31 -1.23
CA LYS A 39 52.62 -24.53 -0.55
C LYS A 39 52.34 -25.99 -0.17
N LEU A 40 53.06 -26.95 -0.72
CA LEU A 40 52.86 -28.39 -0.52
C LEU A 40 54.18 -29.07 -0.12
N SER A 41 54.11 -30.16 0.67
CA SER A 41 55.32 -30.91 1.02
C SER A 41 55.90 -31.65 -0.19
N LYS A 42 57.23 -31.75 -0.27
CA LYS A 42 57.95 -32.37 -1.40
C LYS A 42 57.44 -33.77 -1.77
N GLU A 43 57.09 -34.59 -0.79
CA GLU A 43 56.56 -35.95 -1.02
C GLU A 43 55.19 -35.96 -1.73
N LYS A 44 54.30 -35.02 -1.38
CA LYS A 44 52.98 -34.89 -2.00
C LYS A 44 53.04 -34.29 -3.40
N ILE A 45 54.05 -33.44 -3.67
CA ILE A 45 54.30 -32.88 -4.99
C ILE A 45 54.79 -33.97 -5.93
N GLU A 46 55.70 -34.85 -5.48
CA GLU A 46 56.17 -35.96 -6.30
C GLU A 46 55.04 -36.96 -6.61
N GLU A 47 54.16 -37.24 -5.64
CA GLU A 47 52.97 -38.09 -5.84
C GLU A 47 51.97 -37.45 -6.83
N LEU A 48 51.72 -36.14 -6.69
CA LEU A 48 50.89 -35.35 -7.61
C LEU A 48 51.45 -35.35 -9.04
N ARG A 49 52.78 -35.19 -9.15
CA ARG A 49 53.51 -35.17 -10.41
C ARG A 49 53.38 -36.49 -11.15
N GLU A 50 53.61 -37.60 -10.44
CA GLU A 50 53.50 -38.94 -11.03
C GLU A 50 52.07 -39.24 -11.49
N LYS A 51 51.06 -38.80 -10.73
CA LYS A 51 49.65 -38.98 -11.05
C LYS A 51 49.19 -38.10 -12.22
N LEU A 52 49.59 -36.83 -12.27
CA LEU A 52 49.24 -35.91 -13.36
C LEU A 52 49.90 -36.32 -14.69
N TYR A 53 51.12 -36.84 -14.67
CA TYR A 53 51.75 -37.38 -15.89
C TYR A 53 51.02 -38.60 -16.45
N ARG A 54 50.50 -39.46 -15.57
CA ARG A 54 49.72 -40.65 -15.97
C ARG A 54 48.27 -40.30 -16.29
N SER A 55 47.83 -39.07 -15.98
CA SER A 55 46.46 -38.62 -16.16
C SER A 55 46.09 -38.30 -17.61
N GLY A 56 47.02 -37.90 -18.49
CA GLY A 56 46.68 -37.60 -19.88
C GLY A 56 45.61 -36.51 -20.09
N LEU A 57 45.41 -35.64 -19.09
CA LEU A 57 44.52 -34.46 -19.15
C LEU A 57 45.08 -33.36 -20.06
N SER A 58 44.21 -32.48 -20.57
CA SER A 58 44.64 -31.27 -21.29
C SER A 58 45.31 -30.24 -20.35
N GLU A 59 46.04 -29.26 -20.91
CA GLU A 59 46.68 -28.19 -20.12
C GLU A 59 45.68 -27.40 -19.25
N ASN A 60 44.43 -27.25 -19.72
CA ASN A 60 43.35 -26.61 -18.97
C ASN A 60 42.79 -27.51 -17.86
N GLY A 61 42.73 -28.83 -18.09
CA GLY A 61 42.37 -29.82 -17.06
C GLY A 61 43.36 -29.83 -15.91
N VAL A 62 44.67 -29.78 -16.21
CA VAL A 62 45.75 -29.73 -15.20
C VAL A 62 45.68 -28.45 -14.36
N LYS A 63 45.47 -27.28 -14.97
CA LYS A 63 45.31 -26.01 -14.24
C LYS A 63 44.12 -26.02 -13.25
N LYS A 64 43.00 -26.64 -13.63
CA LYS A 64 41.80 -26.75 -12.76
C LYS A 64 42.02 -27.62 -11.53
N VAL A 65 42.79 -28.71 -11.65
CA VAL A 65 43.10 -29.62 -10.52
C VAL A 65 43.90 -28.90 -9.44
N ILE A 66 44.77 -27.96 -9.83
CA ILE A 66 45.67 -27.23 -8.93
C ILE A 66 44.95 -26.10 -8.15
N GLN A 67 43.82 -25.57 -8.65
CA GLN A 67 43.21 -24.32 -8.14
C GLN A 67 41.98 -24.47 -7.22
N THR A 68 41.64 -25.66 -6.68
CA THR A 68 40.30 -25.87 -6.07
C THR A 68 40.28 -26.29 -4.58
N VAL A 69 40.61 -25.38 -3.64
CA VAL A 69 40.17 -25.36 -2.22
C VAL A 69 40.15 -23.89 -1.71
N LEU A 70 39.06 -23.43 -1.05
CA LEU A 70 38.93 -22.08 -0.46
C LEU A 70 39.58 -21.96 0.93
N GLU A 71 40.44 -20.96 1.16
CA GLU A 71 41.26 -20.82 2.38
C GLU A 71 40.80 -19.66 3.29
N GLU A 72 41.45 -19.47 4.45
CA GLU A 72 41.19 -18.35 5.38
C GLU A 72 41.23 -16.97 4.68
N ASP A 73 42.02 -16.86 3.62
CA ASP A 73 42.14 -15.67 2.76
C ASP A 73 40.82 -15.24 2.10
N GLU A 74 39.92 -16.19 1.79
CA GLU A 74 38.64 -15.86 1.15
C GLU A 74 37.59 -15.39 2.14
N ILE A 75 37.67 -15.83 3.39
CA ILE A 75 36.88 -15.24 4.47
C ILE A 75 37.29 -13.77 4.61
N GLU A 76 38.58 -13.46 4.53
CA GLU A 76 39.07 -12.10 4.61
C GLU A 76 38.73 -11.25 3.36
N GLU A 77 38.77 -11.83 2.16
CA GLU A 77 38.29 -11.21 0.90
C GLU A 77 36.82 -10.79 1.02
N MET A 78 35.95 -11.70 1.50
CA MET A 78 34.53 -11.41 1.66
C MET A 78 34.28 -10.39 2.77
N LYS A 79 35.04 -10.45 3.89
CA LYS A 79 35.00 -9.39 4.93
C LYS A 79 35.40 -8.02 4.36
N LYS A 80 36.35 -7.96 3.43
CA LYS A 80 36.76 -6.72 2.78
C LYS A 80 35.66 -6.20 1.84
N LYS A 81 35.10 -7.05 0.99
CA LYS A 81 33.95 -6.71 0.12
C LYS A 81 32.75 -6.21 0.91
N MET A 82 32.42 -6.87 2.03
CA MET A 82 31.33 -6.43 2.91
C MET A 82 31.61 -5.06 3.54
N ARG A 83 32.86 -4.77 3.95
CA ARG A 83 33.25 -3.45 4.46
C ARG A 83 33.14 -2.36 3.38
N GLU A 84 33.50 -2.68 2.15
CA GLU A 84 33.37 -1.76 1.00
C GLU A 84 31.90 -1.49 0.67
N ASP A 85 31.06 -2.53 0.63
CA ASP A 85 29.61 -2.39 0.42
C ASP A 85 28.97 -1.50 1.50
N ILE A 86 29.30 -1.72 2.78
CA ILE A 86 28.80 -0.90 3.88
C ILE A 86 29.24 0.56 3.73
N LYS A 87 30.49 0.82 3.32
CA LYS A 87 31.01 2.18 3.13
C LYS A 87 30.30 2.91 1.98
N ILE A 88 29.92 2.21 0.92
CA ILE A 88 29.31 2.80 -0.28
C ILE A 88 27.79 2.92 -0.14
N PHE A 89 27.13 1.88 0.38
CA PHE A 89 25.67 1.73 0.35
C PHE A 89 25.01 1.77 1.74
N GLY A 90 25.79 1.82 2.83
CA GLY A 90 25.29 1.74 4.20
C GLY A 90 24.81 0.36 4.63
N LYS A 91 24.86 -0.64 3.72
CA LYS A 91 24.51 -2.05 3.95
C LYS A 91 25.30 -2.96 3.01
N VAL A 92 25.44 -4.22 3.40
CA VAL A 92 25.99 -5.26 2.51
C VAL A 92 24.98 -5.56 1.40
N ARG A 93 25.44 -5.77 0.16
CA ARG A 93 24.57 -6.10 -0.96
C ARG A 93 24.10 -7.56 -0.89
N ASP A 94 22.86 -7.81 -1.33
CA ASP A 94 22.31 -9.18 -1.38
C ASP A 94 23.14 -10.10 -2.29
N GLU A 95 23.71 -9.55 -3.37
CA GLU A 95 24.64 -10.24 -4.27
C GLU A 95 25.88 -10.79 -3.54
N THR A 96 26.41 -10.02 -2.59
CA THR A 96 27.58 -10.41 -1.80
C THR A 96 27.23 -11.60 -0.92
N TYR A 97 26.05 -11.61 -0.30
CA TYR A 97 25.55 -12.78 0.43
C TYR A 97 25.31 -13.99 -0.47
N GLU A 98 24.71 -13.79 -1.65
CA GLU A 98 24.52 -14.88 -2.62
C GLU A 98 25.85 -15.48 -3.10
N GLU A 99 26.89 -14.65 -3.28
CA GLU A 99 28.23 -15.11 -3.60
C GLU A 99 28.81 -15.99 -2.47
N ILE A 100 28.67 -15.56 -1.21
CA ILE A 100 29.06 -16.36 -0.03
C ILE A 100 28.34 -17.71 -0.03
N PHE A 101 27.01 -17.71 -0.22
CA PHE A 101 26.22 -18.94 -0.26
C PHE A 101 26.57 -19.84 -1.44
N ARG A 102 26.87 -19.28 -2.61
CA ARG A 102 27.27 -20.04 -3.81
C ARG A 102 28.63 -20.69 -3.61
N ARG A 103 29.61 -19.95 -3.06
CA ARG A 103 30.94 -20.46 -2.70
C ARG A 103 30.86 -21.50 -1.58
N ALA A 104 29.97 -21.35 -0.61
CA ALA A 104 29.73 -22.35 0.43
C ALA A 104 29.07 -23.63 -0.13
N LYS A 105 28.10 -23.50 -1.04
CA LYS A 105 27.36 -24.63 -1.63
C LYS A 105 28.22 -25.46 -2.59
N SER A 106 29.17 -24.85 -3.30
CA SER A 106 30.09 -25.59 -4.19
C SER A 106 30.99 -26.58 -3.42
N ARG A 107 31.11 -26.44 -2.10
CA ARG A 107 31.90 -27.30 -1.21
C ARG A 107 31.13 -28.48 -0.61
N LYS A 108 29.78 -28.45 -0.61
CA LYS A 108 28.90 -29.40 0.09
C LYS A 108 28.93 -30.86 -0.40
N LYS A 109 29.74 -31.22 -1.40
CA LYS A 109 29.80 -32.61 -1.91
C LYS A 109 30.94 -33.39 -1.24
N GLY A 110 30.64 -34.03 -0.11
CA GLY A 110 31.46 -35.11 0.47
C GLY A 110 32.86 -34.71 0.93
N LYS A 111 33.04 -33.46 1.41
CA LYS A 111 34.36 -32.93 1.80
C LYS A 111 34.49 -32.78 3.32
N HIS A 112 35.67 -33.09 3.85
CA HIS A 112 36.04 -32.81 5.25
C HIS A 112 36.06 -31.30 5.51
N CYS A 113 35.66 -30.91 6.72
CA CYS A 113 35.73 -29.52 7.17
C CYS A 113 37.19 -29.02 7.13
N PRO A 114 37.49 -27.92 6.40
CA PRO A 114 38.86 -27.42 6.24
C PRO A 114 39.38 -26.66 7.47
N HIS A 115 38.55 -26.41 8.48
CA HIS A 115 38.90 -25.58 9.63
C HIS A 115 39.59 -26.37 10.76
N MET A 116 40.52 -25.70 11.44
CA MET A 116 41.06 -26.19 12.71
C MET A 116 40.18 -25.74 13.88
N ARG A 117 39.74 -26.70 14.68
CA ARG A 117 39.01 -26.50 15.92
C ARG A 117 39.96 -26.03 17.01
N LYS A 118 39.65 -24.92 17.67
CA LYS A 118 40.34 -24.50 18.90
C LYS A 118 39.85 -25.33 20.07
N ASN A 119 40.75 -26.06 20.71
CA ASN A 119 40.49 -26.87 21.88
C ASN A 119 40.43 -26.00 23.16
N PRO A 120 39.80 -26.48 24.24
CA PRO A 120 39.68 -25.73 25.50
C PRO A 120 41.03 -25.38 26.16
N ASP A 121 42.10 -26.09 25.79
CA ASP A 121 43.48 -25.88 26.22
C ASP A 121 44.24 -24.83 25.39
N GLY A 122 43.60 -24.25 24.36
CA GLY A 122 44.20 -23.27 23.45
C GLY A 122 44.93 -23.87 22.25
N SER A 123 45.00 -25.20 22.12
CA SER A 123 45.56 -25.88 20.94
C SER A 123 44.57 -25.89 19.76
N TYR A 124 45.04 -26.10 18.53
CA TYR A 124 44.20 -26.19 17.33
C TYR A 124 44.32 -27.60 16.72
N SER A 125 43.20 -28.31 16.55
CA SER A 125 43.13 -29.65 15.93
C SER A 125 42.23 -29.64 14.70
N SER A 126 42.53 -30.41 13.65
CA SER A 126 41.66 -30.49 12.47
C SER A 126 40.25 -30.90 12.88
N CYS A 127 39.23 -30.20 12.34
CA CYS A 127 37.84 -30.54 12.62
C CYS A 127 37.46 -31.90 12.02
N ASP A 128 38.01 -32.24 10.84
CA ASP A 128 37.90 -33.51 10.09
C ASP A 128 36.48 -34.10 9.90
N MET A 129 35.43 -33.40 10.33
CA MET A 129 34.04 -33.80 10.14
C MET A 129 33.65 -33.77 8.67
N VAL A 130 33.06 -34.86 8.17
CA VAL A 130 32.52 -34.97 6.81
C VAL A 130 31.21 -34.18 6.74
N GLN A 131 31.10 -33.31 5.73
CA GLN A 131 29.85 -32.59 5.47
C GLN A 131 28.94 -33.45 4.58
N TYR A 132 27.86 -33.96 5.17
CA TYR A 132 26.83 -34.72 4.46
C TYR A 132 25.77 -33.81 3.82
N GLU A 133 25.05 -34.32 2.82
CA GLU A 133 23.97 -33.59 2.19
C GLU A 133 22.73 -33.60 3.09
N ILE A 134 22.20 -32.41 3.41
CA ILE A 134 20.97 -32.28 4.20
C ILE A 134 19.77 -32.21 3.26
N LYS A 135 18.91 -33.22 3.31
CA LYS A 135 17.66 -33.32 2.56
C LYS A 135 16.50 -32.84 3.42
N PHE A 136 15.83 -31.78 2.98
CA PHE A 136 14.60 -31.30 3.60
C PHE A 136 13.40 -32.04 3.01
N VAL A 137 12.71 -32.80 3.84
CA VAL A 137 11.46 -33.46 3.49
C VAL A 137 10.31 -32.68 4.11
N LYS A 138 9.46 -32.12 3.26
CA LYS A 138 8.26 -31.41 3.70
C LYS A 138 7.39 -32.35 4.53
N PRO A 139 6.81 -31.89 5.66
CA PRO A 139 6.65 -30.47 5.99
C PRO A 139 7.71 -29.88 6.95
N THR A 140 8.40 -30.69 7.76
CA THR A 140 9.31 -30.17 8.82
C THR A 140 10.55 -31.03 9.08
N SER A 141 10.75 -32.13 8.35
CA SER A 141 11.80 -33.10 8.66
C SER A 141 13.08 -32.83 7.87
N PHE A 142 14.22 -32.96 8.55
CA PHE A 142 15.54 -32.89 7.95
C PHE A 142 16.23 -34.24 8.09
N TYR A 143 16.83 -34.71 6.99
CA TYR A 143 17.56 -35.96 6.95
C TYR A 143 18.99 -35.68 6.46
N GLU A 144 19.95 -36.34 7.08
CA GLU A 144 21.33 -36.32 6.64
C GLU A 144 21.57 -37.52 5.72
N VAL A 145 21.95 -37.28 4.46
CA VAL A 145 22.17 -38.35 3.49
C VAL A 145 23.64 -38.76 3.55
N LYS A 146 23.89 -39.99 4.03
CA LYS A 146 25.23 -40.60 4.04
C LYS A 146 25.41 -41.42 2.75
N GLU A 147 26.48 -41.15 2.00
CA GLU A 147 26.79 -41.87 0.74
C GLU A 147 27.21 -43.34 1.00
N GLU A 148 27.85 -43.61 2.13
CA GLU A 148 28.19 -44.94 2.62
C GLU A 148 27.67 -45.07 4.07
N ALA A 149 26.84 -46.09 4.32
CA ALA A 149 26.38 -46.43 5.67
C ALA A 149 27.18 -47.64 6.18
N GLU A 150 27.78 -47.51 7.36
CA GLU A 150 28.44 -48.63 8.05
C GLU A 150 27.41 -49.71 8.44
N GLU A 151 27.85 -50.96 8.66
CA GLU A 151 26.97 -52.07 9.05
C GLU A 151 26.21 -51.73 10.35
N GLY A 152 24.89 -51.48 10.22
CA GLY A 152 24.00 -51.14 11.33
C GLY A 152 23.56 -49.67 11.40
N GLU A 153 24.10 -48.79 10.56
CA GLU A 153 23.67 -47.39 10.49
C GLU A 153 22.58 -47.15 9.44
N GLU A 154 21.62 -46.25 9.76
CA GLU A 154 20.63 -45.80 8.79
C GLU A 154 21.30 -44.95 7.70
N ARG A 155 20.89 -45.14 6.44
CA ARG A 155 21.41 -44.36 5.28
C ARG A 155 20.95 -42.89 5.28
N GLU A 156 19.80 -42.61 5.87
CA GLU A 156 19.22 -41.28 5.98
C GLU A 156 18.76 -41.02 7.44
N PRO A 157 19.67 -40.82 8.41
CA PRO A 157 19.26 -40.51 9.78
C PRO A 157 18.52 -39.17 9.84
N ARG A 158 17.43 -39.13 10.62
CA ARG A 158 16.66 -37.91 10.86
C ARG A 158 17.39 -36.99 11.84
N LEU A 159 17.58 -35.74 11.44
CA LEU A 159 18.12 -34.70 12.30
C LEU A 159 17.05 -34.21 13.28
N LYS A 160 17.29 -34.44 14.58
CA LYS A 160 16.41 -33.93 15.64
C LYS A 160 16.61 -32.41 15.80
N PRO A 161 15.55 -31.63 16.09
CA PRO A 161 15.67 -30.19 16.31
C PRO A 161 16.69 -29.81 17.41
N SER A 162 16.86 -30.65 18.44
CA SER A 162 17.88 -30.46 19.48
C SER A 162 19.31 -30.45 18.92
N MET A 163 19.62 -31.37 18.00
CA MET A 163 20.94 -31.46 17.36
C MET A 163 21.20 -30.24 16.48
N ILE A 164 20.21 -29.82 15.69
CA ILE A 164 20.31 -28.64 14.82
C ILE A 164 20.57 -27.37 15.67
N ARG A 165 19.89 -27.24 16.82
CA ARG A 165 20.09 -26.11 17.73
C ARG A 165 21.50 -26.10 18.31
N GLU A 166 21.99 -27.24 18.75
CA GLU A 166 23.36 -27.36 19.27
C GLU A 166 24.40 -26.97 18.22
N TRP A 167 24.17 -27.32 16.95
CA TRP A 167 25.04 -26.89 15.85
C TRP A 167 25.01 -25.37 15.65
N PHE A 168 23.81 -24.76 15.68
CA PHE A 168 23.67 -23.30 15.55
C PHE A 168 24.27 -22.52 16.72
N GLU A 169 24.15 -23.03 17.94
CA GLU A 169 24.71 -22.41 19.15
C GLU A 169 26.25 -22.36 19.14
N ARG A 170 26.89 -23.30 18.43
CA ARG A 170 28.35 -23.36 18.28
C ARG A 170 28.91 -22.38 17.24
N ILE A 171 28.07 -21.69 16.46
CA ILE A 171 28.54 -20.77 15.40
C ILE A 171 29.04 -19.46 16.04
N PRO A 172 30.29 -19.02 15.76
CA PRO A 172 30.80 -17.74 16.24
C PRO A 172 30.07 -16.53 15.65
N ASP A 173 29.99 -15.44 16.42
CA ASP A 173 29.32 -14.20 16.00
C ASP A 173 29.86 -13.59 14.69
N ASP A 174 31.16 -13.74 14.44
CA ASP A 174 31.79 -13.21 13.23
C ASP A 174 31.37 -13.98 11.98
N ASP A 175 31.12 -15.28 12.11
CA ASP A 175 30.63 -16.12 11.01
C ASP A 175 29.14 -15.87 10.76
N LEU A 176 28.36 -15.59 11.81
CA LEU A 176 26.97 -15.18 11.67
C LEU A 176 26.84 -13.90 10.84
N ARG A 177 27.72 -12.92 11.07
CA ARG A 177 27.74 -11.67 10.29
C ARG A 177 28.03 -11.94 8.81
N LEU A 178 28.95 -12.84 8.50
CA LEU A 178 29.24 -13.26 7.12
C LEU A 178 28.03 -13.91 6.45
N LEU A 179 27.25 -14.67 7.21
CA LEU A 179 26.03 -15.32 6.74
C LEU A 179 24.82 -14.38 6.65
N GLY A 180 24.99 -13.10 7.02
CA GLY A 180 23.92 -12.09 6.98
C GLY A 180 23.02 -12.08 8.22
N PHE A 181 23.44 -12.74 9.30
CA PHE A 181 22.76 -12.70 10.59
C PHE A 181 23.39 -11.64 11.50
N ASP A 182 22.55 -10.82 12.12
CA ASP A 182 22.99 -9.94 13.21
C ASP A 182 22.95 -10.73 14.53
N PRO A 183 24.09 -11.04 15.17
CA PRO A 183 24.13 -11.81 16.39
C PRO A 183 23.41 -11.15 17.57
N LYS A 184 23.12 -9.84 17.51
CA LYS A 184 22.34 -9.14 18.54
C LYS A 184 20.83 -9.30 18.36
N VAL A 185 20.36 -9.49 17.13
CA VAL A 185 18.93 -9.38 16.77
C VAL A 185 18.35 -10.71 16.26
N ALA A 186 19.16 -11.53 15.57
CA ALA A 186 18.71 -12.74 14.92
C ALA A 186 19.81 -13.79 14.91
N ARG A 187 19.99 -14.51 16.03
CA ARG A 187 20.86 -15.69 16.05
C ARG A 187 20.11 -16.93 15.50
N PRO A 188 20.73 -17.80 14.68
CA PRO A 188 20.05 -18.93 14.04
C PRO A 188 19.43 -19.92 15.03
N GLU A 189 20.01 -20.12 16.21
CA GLU A 189 19.47 -21.01 17.24
C GLU A 189 18.09 -20.56 17.75
N TRP A 190 17.74 -19.26 17.62
CA TRP A 190 16.42 -18.73 18.00
C TRP A 190 15.32 -19.13 17.03
N MET A 191 15.66 -19.64 15.84
CA MET A 191 14.69 -20.24 14.91
C MET A 191 14.08 -21.53 15.48
N ILE A 192 14.79 -22.19 16.41
CA ILE A 192 14.31 -23.38 17.11
C ILE A 192 13.74 -22.95 18.46
N LEU A 193 12.41 -22.88 18.51
CA LEU A 193 11.68 -22.34 19.65
C LEU A 193 11.82 -23.26 20.88
N GLN A 194 12.45 -22.74 21.94
CA GLN A 194 12.42 -23.36 23.27
C GLN A 194 11.29 -22.81 24.15
N VAL A 195 10.93 -21.55 23.93
CA VAL A 195 9.88 -20.85 24.67
C VAL A 195 8.91 -20.27 23.65
N LEU A 196 7.62 -20.63 23.77
CA LEU A 196 6.56 -20.12 22.92
C LEU A 196 5.83 -18.97 23.65
N PRO A 197 5.89 -17.72 23.15
CA PRO A 197 5.17 -16.62 23.77
C PRO A 197 3.66 -16.79 23.58
N VAL A 198 2.91 -16.70 24.69
CA VAL A 198 1.43 -16.74 24.67
C VAL A 198 0.89 -15.33 24.54
N PRO A 199 0.09 -15.01 23.50
CA PRO A 199 -0.44 -13.67 23.32
C PRO A 199 -1.45 -13.31 24.43
N PRO A 200 -1.54 -12.01 24.81
CA PRO A 200 -2.48 -11.54 25.81
C PRO A 200 -3.93 -11.70 25.34
N VAL A 201 -4.89 -11.63 26.27
CA VAL A 201 -6.32 -11.82 26.00
C VAL A 201 -6.85 -10.83 24.96
N ASP A 202 -6.29 -9.62 24.89
CA ASP A 202 -6.68 -8.60 23.90
C ASP A 202 -6.47 -9.04 22.45
N VAL A 203 -5.50 -9.93 22.19
CA VAL A 203 -5.24 -10.49 20.86
C VAL A 203 -6.14 -11.71 20.56
N ARG A 204 -6.65 -12.36 21.61
CA ARG A 204 -7.48 -13.57 21.56
C ARG A 204 -8.75 -13.42 22.44
N PRO A 205 -9.64 -12.48 22.08
CA PRO A 205 -10.78 -12.12 22.92
C PRO A 205 -11.80 -13.25 23.00
N SER A 206 -12.38 -13.45 24.18
CA SER A 206 -13.53 -14.32 24.41
C SER A 206 -14.84 -13.56 24.24
N ILE A 207 -15.83 -14.14 23.58
CA ILE A 207 -17.16 -13.55 23.40
C ILE A 207 -18.18 -14.37 24.20
N ILE A 208 -19.07 -13.71 24.93
CA ILE A 208 -20.23 -14.36 25.53
C ILE A 208 -21.36 -14.25 24.53
N LEU A 209 -21.89 -15.38 24.07
CA LEU A 209 -23.06 -15.42 23.20
C LEU A 209 -24.31 -15.05 23.99
N GLU A 210 -25.38 -14.65 23.30
CA GLU A 210 -26.69 -14.34 23.94
C GLU A 210 -27.26 -15.52 24.75
N SER A 211 -26.85 -16.75 24.42
CA SER A 211 -27.18 -17.98 25.16
C SER A 211 -26.44 -18.13 26.51
N GLY A 212 -25.54 -17.20 26.85
CA GLY A 212 -24.69 -17.27 28.04
C GLY A 212 -23.45 -18.17 27.89
N ILE A 213 -23.31 -18.87 26.76
CA ILE A 213 -22.15 -19.73 26.48
C ILE A 213 -20.97 -18.86 26.05
N ARG A 214 -19.80 -19.12 26.64
CA ARG A 214 -18.53 -18.50 26.24
C ARG A 214 -18.00 -19.15 24.97
N ALA A 215 -17.76 -18.33 23.95
CA ALA A 215 -17.05 -18.67 22.74
C ALA A 215 -15.61 -18.11 22.83
N GLU A 216 -14.65 -19.01 22.89
CA GLU A 216 -13.23 -18.65 22.93
C GLU A 216 -12.68 -18.44 21.51
N ASP A 217 -11.57 -17.70 21.43
CA ASP A 217 -10.88 -17.44 20.18
C ASP A 217 -10.19 -18.70 19.61
N ASP A 218 -10.11 -18.80 18.28
CA ASP A 218 -9.44 -19.92 17.58
C ASP A 218 -7.98 -20.13 18.03
N LEU A 219 -7.24 -19.07 18.37
CA LEU A 219 -5.88 -19.18 18.90
C LEU A 219 -5.86 -19.79 20.29
N THR A 220 -6.84 -19.45 21.14
CA THR A 220 -6.97 -20.02 22.49
C THR A 220 -7.19 -21.53 22.41
N HIS A 221 -8.05 -22.00 21.50
CA HIS A 221 -8.25 -23.44 21.28
C HIS A 221 -6.94 -24.16 20.94
N LYS A 222 -6.13 -23.56 20.06
CA LYS A 222 -4.87 -24.18 19.66
C LYS A 222 -3.80 -24.15 20.76
N LEU A 223 -3.75 -23.07 21.56
CA LEU A 223 -2.86 -22.97 22.71
C LEU A 223 -3.18 -24.02 23.78
N VAL A 224 -4.46 -24.31 24.02
CA VAL A 224 -4.88 -25.38 24.94
C VAL A 224 -4.36 -26.74 24.48
N ASP A 225 -4.45 -27.04 23.17
CA ASP A 225 -3.91 -28.28 22.63
C ASP A 225 -2.39 -28.36 22.78
N ILE A 226 -1.66 -27.25 22.50
CA ILE A 226 -0.20 -27.18 22.68
C ILE A 226 0.18 -27.49 24.13
N ILE A 227 -0.49 -26.85 25.09
CA ILE A 227 -0.21 -27.07 26.52
C ILE A 227 -0.49 -28.52 26.92
N ARG A 228 -1.61 -29.08 26.49
CA ARG A 228 -2.00 -30.46 26.80
C ARG A 228 -0.97 -31.47 26.29
N ILE A 229 -0.54 -31.33 25.04
CA ILE A 229 0.46 -32.23 24.46
C ILE A 229 1.83 -32.01 25.10
N ASN A 230 2.19 -30.77 25.42
CA ASN A 230 3.45 -30.48 26.11
C ASN A 230 3.51 -31.09 27.52
N GLN A 231 2.41 -31.02 28.28
CA GLN A 231 2.30 -31.68 29.59
C GLN A 231 2.40 -33.20 29.47
N ARG A 232 1.65 -33.78 28.51
CA ARG A 232 1.70 -35.22 28.26
C ARG A 232 3.09 -35.69 27.84
N LEU A 233 3.78 -34.93 26.99
CA LEU A 233 5.16 -35.21 26.58
C LEU A 233 6.09 -35.22 27.80
N LYS A 234 5.98 -34.20 28.67
CA LYS A 234 6.77 -34.11 29.91
C LYS A 234 6.54 -35.30 30.83
N GLU A 235 5.28 -35.66 31.10
CA GLU A 235 4.92 -36.78 31.97
C GLU A 235 5.45 -38.13 31.43
N ASN A 236 5.38 -38.34 30.11
CA ASN A 236 5.87 -39.59 29.50
C ASN A 236 7.40 -39.68 29.52
N ILE A 237 8.11 -38.55 29.40
CA ILE A 237 9.56 -38.51 29.56
C ILE A 237 9.95 -38.84 31.00
N GLU A 238 9.27 -38.24 31.99
CA GLU A 238 9.54 -38.50 33.42
C GLU A 238 9.20 -39.93 33.84
N ALA A 239 8.17 -40.53 33.23
CA ALA A 239 7.79 -41.93 33.45
C ALA A 239 8.71 -42.95 32.76
N GLY A 240 9.69 -42.51 31.96
CA GLY A 240 10.58 -43.41 31.22
C GLY A 240 9.88 -44.19 30.11
N ALA A 241 8.89 -43.58 29.44
CA ALA A 241 8.18 -44.21 28.34
C ALA A 241 9.13 -44.57 27.17
N PRO A 242 8.78 -45.59 26.36
CA PRO A 242 9.54 -45.94 25.16
C PRO A 242 9.80 -44.74 24.24
N THR A 243 10.98 -44.70 23.63
CA THR A 243 11.43 -43.61 22.74
C THR A 243 10.46 -43.32 21.60
N LEU A 244 9.83 -44.34 21.02
CA LEU A 244 8.81 -44.21 19.97
C LEU A 244 7.62 -43.35 20.41
N ILE A 245 7.13 -43.53 21.64
CA ILE A 245 5.98 -42.77 22.16
C ILE A 245 6.37 -41.31 22.38
N ILE A 246 7.59 -41.06 22.86
CA ILE A 246 8.13 -39.70 23.06
C ILE A 246 8.27 -39.00 21.70
N GLU A 247 8.74 -39.71 20.67
CA GLU A 247 8.88 -39.18 19.31
C GLU A 247 7.50 -38.85 18.70
N ASP A 248 6.51 -39.72 18.82
CA ASP A 248 5.14 -39.45 18.36
C ASP A 248 4.52 -38.22 19.03
N LEU A 249 4.69 -38.08 20.35
CA LEU A 249 4.22 -36.91 21.10
C LEU A 249 4.96 -35.63 20.71
N ALA A 250 6.26 -35.72 20.42
CA ALA A 250 7.05 -34.59 19.94
C ALA A 250 6.61 -34.14 18.54
N GLU A 251 6.31 -35.08 17.63
CA GLU A 251 5.75 -34.76 16.31
C GLU A 251 4.37 -34.12 16.41
N LEU A 252 3.53 -34.63 17.32
CA LEU A 252 2.21 -34.06 17.56
C LEU A 252 2.32 -32.63 18.13
N LEU A 253 3.28 -32.38 19.04
CA LEU A 253 3.56 -31.04 19.53
C LEU A 253 4.00 -30.12 18.39
N GLN A 254 4.91 -30.58 17.53
CA GLN A 254 5.37 -29.85 16.35
C GLN A 254 4.20 -29.53 15.40
N TYR A 255 3.27 -30.48 15.20
CA TYR A 255 2.04 -30.25 14.44
C TYR A 255 1.20 -29.12 15.04
N HIS A 256 0.98 -29.14 16.37
CA HIS A 256 0.17 -28.12 17.03
C HIS A 256 0.82 -26.74 16.98
N VAL A 257 2.14 -26.64 17.17
CA VAL A 257 2.89 -25.37 17.06
C VAL A 257 2.89 -24.86 15.61
N THR A 258 3.11 -25.74 14.64
CA THR A 258 3.13 -25.35 13.22
C THR A 258 1.78 -24.80 12.77
N THR A 259 0.68 -25.49 13.09
CA THR A 259 -0.67 -25.06 12.72
C THR A 259 -1.17 -23.85 13.53
N TYR A 260 -0.59 -23.57 14.70
CA TYR A 260 -0.82 -22.33 15.44
C TYR A 260 -0.29 -21.09 14.70
N PHE A 261 0.93 -21.19 14.16
CA PHE A 261 1.49 -20.11 13.34
C PHE A 261 0.85 -20.02 11.96
N ASN A 262 0.74 -21.15 11.26
CA ASN A 262 0.20 -21.22 9.93
C ASN A 262 -0.56 -22.54 9.70
N ASN A 263 -1.88 -22.44 9.58
CA ASN A 263 -2.75 -23.59 9.36
C ASN A 263 -2.88 -24.01 7.89
N GLU A 264 -2.21 -23.32 6.96
CA GLU A 264 -2.25 -23.59 5.51
C GLU A 264 -0.92 -24.15 4.99
N VAL A 265 -0.11 -24.73 5.87
CA VAL A 265 1.15 -25.37 5.47
C VAL A 265 0.87 -26.61 4.63
N SER A 266 1.45 -26.66 3.44
CA SER A 266 1.33 -27.80 2.52
C SER A 266 1.89 -29.09 3.15
N GLY A 267 1.14 -30.18 3.03
CA GLY A 267 1.53 -31.50 3.57
C GLY A 267 1.17 -31.71 5.04
N ILE A 268 0.55 -30.72 5.70
CA ILE A 268 0.03 -30.86 7.06
C ILE A 268 -1.50 -30.78 7.02
N PRO A 269 -2.24 -31.70 7.68
CA PRO A 269 -3.69 -31.62 7.71
C PRO A 269 -4.15 -30.37 8.49
N PRO A 270 -5.07 -29.55 7.93
CA PRO A 270 -5.49 -28.32 8.58
C PRO A 270 -6.23 -28.63 9.88
N ALA A 271 -5.85 -27.93 10.95
CA ALA A 271 -6.54 -28.00 12.23
C ALA A 271 -7.95 -27.43 12.08
N ARG A 272 -8.94 -28.21 12.54
CA ARG A 272 -10.37 -27.89 12.45
C ARG A 272 -10.98 -27.81 13.84
N HIS A 273 -11.96 -26.94 13.98
CA HIS A 273 -12.88 -26.92 15.11
C HIS A 273 -13.75 -28.19 15.11
N ARG A 274 -14.40 -28.50 16.24
CA ARG A 274 -15.34 -29.64 16.34
C ARG A 274 -16.48 -29.58 15.31
N SER A 275 -16.81 -28.38 14.83
CA SER A 275 -17.81 -28.13 13.79
C SER A 275 -17.30 -28.36 12.36
N GLY A 276 -16.03 -28.76 12.17
CA GLY A 276 -15.42 -28.97 10.85
C GLY A 276 -14.84 -27.71 10.19
N ARG A 277 -15.14 -26.51 10.72
CA ARG A 277 -14.55 -25.23 10.28
C ARG A 277 -13.03 -25.22 10.53
N THR A 278 -12.23 -24.75 9.58
CA THR A 278 -10.78 -24.56 9.78
C THR A 278 -10.51 -23.44 10.79
N LEU A 279 -9.52 -23.62 11.66
CA LEU A 279 -9.12 -22.60 12.62
C LEU A 279 -8.33 -21.48 11.94
N LYS A 280 -8.60 -20.22 12.33
CA LYS A 280 -7.85 -19.05 11.86
C LYS A 280 -6.58 -18.81 12.70
N SER A 281 -5.45 -19.28 12.16
CA SER A 281 -4.09 -19.10 12.70
C SER A 281 -3.55 -17.67 12.55
N LEU A 282 -2.38 -17.39 13.15
CA LEU A 282 -1.74 -16.06 13.09
C LEU A 282 -1.48 -15.60 11.64
N ALA A 283 -0.93 -16.46 10.79
CA ALA A 283 -0.64 -16.13 9.40
C ALA A 283 -1.91 -15.74 8.62
N GLN A 284 -3.02 -16.46 8.84
CA GLN A 284 -4.30 -16.18 8.19
C GLN A 284 -4.95 -14.88 8.67
N ARG A 285 -4.70 -14.47 9.92
CA ARG A 285 -5.15 -13.16 10.41
C ARG A 285 -4.41 -12.01 9.74
N LEU A 286 -3.15 -12.21 9.38
CA LEU A 286 -2.33 -11.17 8.74
C LEU A 286 -2.54 -11.11 7.22
N LYS A 287 -2.59 -12.27 6.56
CA LYS A 287 -2.70 -12.41 5.11
C LYS A 287 -4.14 -12.29 4.61
N GLY A 288 -4.29 -12.09 3.30
CA GLY A 288 -5.59 -12.07 2.62
C GLY A 288 -6.24 -10.69 2.52
N LYS A 289 -7.39 -10.64 1.85
CA LYS A 289 -8.15 -9.38 1.61
C LYS A 289 -8.75 -8.83 2.90
N GLU A 290 -9.25 -9.71 3.77
CA GLU A 290 -9.79 -9.38 5.10
C GLU A 290 -8.72 -9.45 6.21
N GLY A 291 -7.46 -9.72 5.85
CA GLY A 291 -6.36 -9.75 6.81
C GLY A 291 -6.06 -8.37 7.39
N ARG A 292 -5.40 -8.33 8.56
CA ARG A 292 -5.11 -7.10 9.30
C ARG A 292 -4.37 -6.05 8.46
N PHE A 293 -3.43 -6.44 7.61
CA PHE A 293 -2.70 -5.49 6.77
C PHE A 293 -3.64 -4.74 5.81
N ARG A 294 -4.48 -5.45 5.07
CA ARG A 294 -5.35 -4.81 4.06
C ARG A 294 -6.64 -4.23 4.65
N GLY A 295 -7.25 -4.93 5.60
CA GLY A 295 -8.57 -4.61 6.13
C GLY A 295 -8.58 -3.72 7.39
N ASN A 296 -7.44 -3.52 8.05
CA ASN A 296 -7.35 -2.66 9.24
C ASN A 296 -6.27 -1.58 9.13
N LEU A 297 -5.15 -1.85 8.47
CA LEU A 297 -4.04 -0.87 8.33
C LEU A 297 -4.17 -0.04 7.05
N SER A 298 -4.21 -0.67 5.87
CA SER A 298 -4.29 0.06 4.59
C SER A 298 -5.66 0.68 4.34
N GLY A 299 -6.73 0.05 4.81
CA GLY A 299 -8.08 0.58 4.77
C GLY A 299 -8.77 0.28 6.09
N LYS A 300 -9.44 1.27 6.67
CA LYS A 300 -10.20 1.12 7.92
C LYS A 300 -11.56 1.80 7.80
N ARG A 301 -12.50 1.37 8.63
CA ARG A 301 -13.73 2.12 8.84
C ARG A 301 -13.39 3.41 9.58
N VAL A 302 -14.07 4.49 9.22
CA VAL A 302 -13.84 5.83 9.77
C VAL A 302 -15.15 6.36 10.35
N ASP A 303 -15.04 7.01 11.50
CA ASP A 303 -16.14 7.74 12.12
C ASP A 303 -16.36 9.09 11.42
N TYR A 304 -17.40 9.83 11.84
CA TYR A 304 -17.76 11.16 11.30
C TYR A 304 -17.95 11.16 9.78
N SER A 305 -18.60 10.13 9.28
CA SER A 305 -18.96 9.98 7.88
C SER A 305 -20.44 9.64 7.70
N ALA A 306 -20.98 9.99 6.53
CA ALA A 306 -22.34 9.66 6.14
C ALA A 306 -22.39 9.24 4.67
N ARG A 307 -23.42 8.49 4.30
CA ARG A 307 -23.67 8.02 2.93
C ARG A 307 -25.16 8.11 2.64
N THR A 308 -25.52 8.68 1.50
CA THR A 308 -26.89 8.71 0.98
C THR A 308 -26.88 8.90 -0.54
N VAL A 309 -28.05 8.76 -1.15
CA VAL A 309 -28.30 8.99 -2.57
C VAL A 309 -28.06 10.47 -2.92
N ILE A 310 -27.53 10.72 -4.12
CA ILE A 310 -27.33 12.09 -4.63
C ILE A 310 -28.50 12.58 -5.48
N SER A 311 -28.68 13.90 -5.57
CA SER A 311 -29.70 14.56 -6.38
C SER A 311 -29.13 15.82 -7.02
N PRO A 312 -29.61 16.21 -8.22
CA PRO A 312 -29.13 17.42 -8.87
C PRO A 312 -29.74 18.66 -8.22
N ASP A 313 -28.95 19.71 -8.03
CA ASP A 313 -29.44 21.03 -7.63
C ASP A 313 -28.64 22.13 -8.35
N PRO A 314 -29.22 22.80 -9.38
CA PRO A 314 -28.52 23.81 -10.15
C PRO A 314 -28.38 25.15 -9.42
N ASN A 315 -29.05 25.34 -8.28
CA ASN A 315 -29.01 26.59 -7.51
C ASN A 315 -27.87 26.62 -6.48
N LEU A 316 -27.13 25.51 -6.31
CA LEU A 316 -25.98 25.44 -5.43
C LEU A 316 -24.71 25.92 -6.13
N ASP A 317 -23.79 26.52 -5.38
CA ASP A 317 -22.44 26.80 -5.86
C ASP A 317 -21.70 25.49 -6.17
N ILE A 318 -20.74 25.50 -7.09
CA ILE A 318 -19.92 24.33 -7.44
C ILE A 318 -19.12 23.81 -6.24
N ASN A 319 -18.79 24.70 -5.30
CA ASN A 319 -18.10 24.35 -4.07
C ASN A 319 -19.06 23.88 -2.98
N GLU A 320 -20.38 23.99 -3.17
CA GLU A 320 -21.35 23.63 -2.14
C GLU A 320 -21.91 22.22 -2.34
N VAL A 321 -22.15 21.55 -1.22
CA VAL A 321 -22.87 20.28 -1.17
C VAL A 321 -24.08 20.42 -0.24
N GLY A 322 -25.25 20.09 -0.77
CA GLY A 322 -26.49 20.04 0.00
C GLY A 322 -26.46 18.87 0.98
N VAL A 323 -26.48 19.15 2.28
CA VAL A 323 -26.50 18.13 3.34
C VAL A 323 -27.87 18.10 4.01
N PRO A 324 -28.52 16.92 4.08
CA PRO A 324 -29.76 16.73 4.83
C PRO A 324 -29.66 17.16 6.29
N PHE A 325 -30.69 17.84 6.78
CA PHE A 325 -30.82 18.23 8.19
C PHE A 325 -30.56 17.09 9.18
N HIS A 326 -31.08 15.89 8.90
CA HIS A 326 -30.88 14.72 9.75
C HIS A 326 -29.42 14.26 9.83
N ILE A 327 -28.64 14.44 8.75
CA ILE A 327 -27.20 14.14 8.74
C ILE A 327 -26.45 15.25 9.47
N ALA A 328 -26.78 16.51 9.21
CA ALA A 328 -26.14 17.67 9.83
C ALA A 328 -26.29 17.69 11.37
N MET A 329 -27.42 17.23 11.90
CA MET A 329 -27.63 17.08 13.34
C MET A 329 -26.88 15.91 13.98
N ARG A 330 -26.44 14.91 13.21
CA ARG A 330 -25.72 13.75 13.75
C ARG A 330 -24.21 13.89 13.65
N LEU A 331 -23.74 14.51 12.56
CA LEU A 331 -22.32 14.77 12.36
C LEU A 331 -21.92 16.03 13.13
N THR A 332 -20.83 15.92 13.87
CA THR A 332 -20.32 17.03 14.67
C THR A 332 -18.97 17.54 14.19
N VAL A 333 -18.72 18.81 14.49
CA VAL A 333 -17.42 19.45 14.34
C VAL A 333 -16.97 19.91 15.72
N PRO A 334 -15.79 19.46 16.20
CA PRO A 334 -15.25 19.92 17.47
C PRO A 334 -14.76 21.35 17.31
N GLU A 335 -15.36 22.27 18.05
CA GLU A 335 -14.98 23.66 18.04
C GLU A 335 -14.43 24.05 19.42
N PRO A 336 -13.15 24.46 19.52
CA PRO A 336 -12.61 24.96 20.76
C PRO A 336 -13.30 26.28 21.12
N VAL A 337 -13.66 26.40 22.39
CA VAL A 337 -14.27 27.61 22.94
C VAL A 337 -13.17 28.65 23.10
N THR A 338 -13.43 29.82 22.53
CA THR A 338 -12.59 31.01 22.56
C THR A 338 -13.45 32.18 23.00
N GLU A 339 -12.84 33.29 23.40
CA GLU A 339 -13.57 34.50 23.77
C GLU A 339 -14.48 35.01 22.64
N ARG A 340 -14.11 34.76 21.37
CA ARG A 340 -14.84 35.23 20.19
C ARG A 340 -16.11 34.43 19.89
N ASN A 341 -16.12 33.13 20.15
CA ASN A 341 -17.24 32.24 19.84
C ASN A 341 -18.00 31.77 21.11
N LEU A 342 -17.61 32.23 22.30
CA LEU A 342 -18.20 31.80 23.57
C LEU A 342 -19.72 31.96 23.60
N GLU A 343 -20.24 33.12 23.21
CA GLU A 343 -21.69 33.38 23.18
C GLU A 343 -22.42 32.47 22.19
N GLU A 344 -21.81 32.21 21.03
CA GLU A 344 -22.36 31.29 20.03
C GLU A 344 -22.40 29.86 20.59
N MET A 345 -21.29 29.39 21.17
CA MET A 345 -21.20 28.05 21.76
C MET A 345 -22.21 27.85 22.89
N ARG A 346 -22.44 28.88 23.73
CA ARG A 346 -23.49 28.86 24.75
C ARG A 346 -24.88 28.64 24.14
N ARG A 347 -25.22 29.37 23.08
CA ARG A 347 -26.52 29.21 22.38
C ARG A 347 -26.69 27.79 21.80
N LEU A 348 -25.64 27.24 21.21
CA LEU A 348 -25.67 25.88 20.63
C LEU A 348 -25.87 24.80 21.71
N VAL A 349 -25.23 24.97 22.87
CA VAL A 349 -25.37 24.06 24.01
C VAL A 349 -26.78 24.13 24.61
N ILE A 350 -27.36 25.33 24.73
CA ILE A 350 -28.74 25.53 25.20
C ILE A 350 -29.74 24.84 24.25
N ASN A 351 -29.57 25.01 22.93
CA ASN A 351 -30.39 24.32 21.94
C ASN A 351 -30.27 22.79 22.04
N GLY A 352 -29.07 22.30 22.36
CA GLY A 352 -28.77 20.88 22.56
C GLY A 352 -28.90 20.04 21.28
N PRO A 353 -29.05 18.72 21.39
CA PRO A 353 -28.95 17.82 20.23
C PRO A 353 -30.22 17.78 19.36
N ASN A 354 -31.37 18.17 19.90
CA ASN A 354 -32.67 17.99 19.22
C ASN A 354 -33.10 19.20 18.37
N ARG A 355 -32.46 20.36 18.56
CA ARG A 355 -32.77 21.59 17.83
C ARG A 355 -31.55 22.03 17.04
N TYR A 356 -31.72 22.21 15.74
CA TYR A 356 -30.70 22.79 14.88
C TYR A 356 -30.83 24.32 14.82
N PRO A 357 -29.72 25.08 14.84
CA PRO A 357 -28.35 24.64 15.09
C PRO A 357 -28.11 24.35 16.59
N GLY A 358 -27.35 23.31 16.90
CA GLY A 358 -27.16 22.81 18.27
C GLY A 358 -25.86 22.04 18.44
N ALA A 359 -25.75 21.26 19.51
CA ALA A 359 -24.56 20.46 19.85
C ALA A 359 -24.91 19.14 20.52
N LEU A 360 -24.02 18.13 20.39
CA LEU A 360 -24.23 16.81 20.99
C LEU A 360 -23.38 16.60 22.25
N TYR A 361 -22.14 17.08 22.23
CA TYR A 361 -21.18 16.84 23.29
C TYR A 361 -20.41 18.09 23.70
N ILE A 362 -19.97 18.12 24.95
CA ILE A 362 -18.99 19.07 25.47
C ILE A 362 -17.83 18.26 26.03
N ILE A 363 -16.62 18.61 25.67
CA ILE A 363 -15.40 18.06 26.24
C ILE A 363 -14.80 19.15 27.13
N ARG A 364 -14.64 18.82 28.41
CA ARG A 364 -14.01 19.69 29.40
C ARG A 364 -12.47 19.65 29.27
N PRO A 365 -11.74 20.61 29.86
CA PRO A 365 -10.28 20.62 29.88
C PRO A 365 -9.66 19.37 30.55
N ASP A 366 -10.40 18.71 31.45
CA ASP A 366 -10.03 17.43 32.08
C ASP A 366 -10.16 16.21 31.14
N GLY A 367 -10.64 16.41 29.91
CA GLY A 367 -10.89 15.37 28.92
C GLY A 367 -12.24 14.65 29.11
N LYS A 368 -13.05 15.02 30.10
CA LYS A 368 -14.36 14.40 30.33
C LYS A 368 -15.36 14.86 29.27
N ARG A 369 -15.88 13.88 28.52
CA ARG A 369 -16.92 14.09 27.50
C ARG A 369 -18.31 13.98 28.11
N ILE A 370 -19.10 15.06 28.01
CA ILE A 370 -20.47 15.17 28.52
C ILE A 370 -21.44 15.09 27.35
N ARG A 371 -22.44 14.21 27.44
CA ARG A 371 -23.51 14.04 26.45
C ARG A 371 -24.67 14.96 26.77
N LEU A 372 -24.98 15.91 25.88
CA LEU A 372 -26.05 16.90 26.09
C LEU A 372 -27.46 16.29 26.07
N GLU A 373 -27.60 15.08 25.54
CA GLU A 373 -28.85 14.30 25.55
C GLU A 373 -29.35 14.01 26.98
N PHE A 374 -28.44 13.74 27.93
CA PHE A 374 -28.78 13.34 29.30
C PHE A 374 -28.64 14.48 30.33
N VAL A 375 -28.36 15.70 29.87
CA VAL A 375 -28.25 16.87 30.75
C VAL A 375 -29.63 17.48 30.95
N ALA A 376 -30.10 17.46 32.20
CA ALA A 376 -31.42 18.01 32.56
C ALA A 376 -31.48 19.54 32.45
N ASP A 377 -30.42 20.23 32.89
CA ASP A 377 -30.34 21.70 32.89
C ASP A 377 -29.16 22.15 32.01
N ARG A 378 -29.47 22.52 30.77
CA ARG A 378 -28.48 22.94 29.77
C ARG A 378 -28.05 24.39 29.91
N GLU A 379 -28.88 25.23 30.52
CA GLU A 379 -28.60 26.65 30.72
C GLU A 379 -27.47 26.82 31.72
N LYS A 380 -27.55 26.15 32.87
CA LYS A 380 -26.46 26.15 33.86
C LYS A 380 -25.17 25.60 33.28
N LEU A 381 -25.23 24.55 32.47
CA LEU A 381 -24.04 24.00 31.81
C LEU A 381 -23.43 24.99 30.82
N ALA A 382 -24.26 25.73 30.08
CA ALA A 382 -23.78 26.75 29.16
C ALA A 382 -23.11 27.92 29.89
N GLU A 383 -23.61 28.32 31.06
CA GLU A 383 -22.96 29.35 31.88
C GLU A 383 -21.54 28.95 32.32
N THR A 384 -21.31 27.66 32.57
CA THR A 384 -19.98 27.12 32.93
C THR A 384 -19.00 27.03 31.76
N LEU A 385 -19.42 27.29 30.52
CA LEU A 385 -18.49 27.32 29.38
C LEU A 385 -17.48 28.45 29.56
N GLU A 386 -16.21 28.09 29.43
CA GLU A 386 -15.06 28.98 29.46
C GLU A 386 -14.05 28.57 28.37
N PRO A 387 -13.12 29.46 27.97
CA PRO A 387 -12.06 29.11 27.04
C PRO A 387 -11.28 27.87 27.48
N GLY A 388 -11.01 26.96 26.54
CA GLY A 388 -10.38 25.66 26.80
C GLY A 388 -11.34 24.47 26.81
N PHE A 389 -12.66 24.72 26.86
CA PHE A 389 -13.67 23.71 26.57
C PHE A 389 -13.72 23.44 25.05
N ILE A 390 -14.20 22.27 24.65
CA ILE A 390 -14.48 21.95 23.24
C ILE A 390 -15.96 21.58 23.12
N VAL A 391 -16.66 22.21 22.20
CA VAL A 391 -18.07 21.92 21.91
C VAL A 391 -18.14 21.16 20.58
N GLU A 392 -18.71 19.96 20.60
CA GLU A 392 -19.02 19.20 19.40
C GLU A 392 -20.38 19.64 18.87
N ARG A 393 -20.38 20.70 18.07
CA ARG A 393 -21.58 21.28 17.47
C ARG A 393 -22.02 20.53 16.22
N HIS A 394 -23.30 20.66 15.85
CA HIS A 394 -23.82 20.19 14.56
C HIS A 394 -23.04 20.80 13.39
N LEU A 395 -23.03 20.08 12.27
CA LEU A 395 -22.54 20.58 10.99
C LEU A 395 -23.41 21.74 10.52
N ARG A 396 -22.83 22.87 10.10
CA ARG A 396 -23.55 24.07 9.67
C ARG A 396 -23.12 24.54 8.28
N ASP A 397 -23.87 25.49 7.73
CA ASP A 397 -23.53 26.13 6.46
C ASP A 397 -22.09 26.66 6.47
N GLY A 398 -21.34 26.38 5.41
CA GLY A 398 -19.95 26.80 5.23
C GLY A 398 -18.89 25.90 5.87
N ASP A 399 -19.28 24.87 6.63
CA ASP A 399 -18.31 23.88 7.12
C ASP A 399 -17.69 23.10 5.94
N ILE A 400 -16.42 22.74 6.09
CA ILE A 400 -15.67 21.99 5.06
C ILE A 400 -15.87 20.50 5.26
N VAL A 401 -16.26 19.80 4.20
CA VAL A 401 -16.44 18.35 4.16
C VAL A 401 -15.76 17.75 2.94
N LEU A 402 -15.29 16.51 3.07
CA LEU A 402 -14.75 15.76 1.95
C LEU A 402 -15.86 14.91 1.34
N PHE A 403 -16.11 15.10 0.05
CA PHE A 403 -17.15 14.39 -0.68
C PHE A 403 -16.53 13.45 -1.70
N ASN A 404 -17.00 12.21 -1.71
CA ASN A 404 -16.36 11.11 -2.43
C ASN A 404 -17.38 10.18 -3.10
N ARG A 405 -17.09 9.77 -4.34
CA ARG A 405 -17.77 8.65 -5.01
C ARG A 405 -16.83 7.45 -5.14
N GLN A 406 -17.37 6.27 -4.86
CA GLN A 406 -16.68 5.00 -5.07
C GLN A 406 -17.12 4.39 -6.42
N PRO A 407 -16.22 3.79 -7.20
CA PRO A 407 -14.77 3.65 -6.97
C PRO A 407 -14.01 4.96 -7.21
N SER A 408 -12.95 5.21 -6.43
CA SER A 408 -12.13 6.41 -6.55
C SER A 408 -10.88 6.11 -7.38
N LEU A 409 -10.93 6.47 -8.67
CA LEU A 409 -9.87 6.15 -9.64
C LEU A 409 -8.79 7.22 -9.74
N HIS A 410 -9.14 8.46 -9.42
CA HIS A 410 -8.24 9.60 -9.49
C HIS A 410 -8.48 10.57 -8.33
N ARG A 411 -7.54 11.48 -8.10
CA ARG A 411 -7.60 12.40 -6.94
C ARG A 411 -8.91 13.22 -6.90
N MET A 412 -9.44 13.64 -8.04
CA MET A 412 -10.68 14.43 -8.11
C MET A 412 -11.95 13.62 -7.78
N SER A 413 -11.86 12.30 -7.57
CA SER A 413 -12.96 11.50 -7.03
C SER A 413 -13.18 11.75 -5.52
N ILE A 414 -12.29 12.54 -4.89
CA ILE A 414 -12.49 13.10 -3.55
C ILE A 414 -12.12 14.59 -3.57
N MET A 415 -13.07 15.46 -3.25
CA MET A 415 -12.87 16.91 -3.21
C MET A 415 -13.54 17.50 -1.97
N ALA A 416 -13.08 18.67 -1.55
CA ALA A 416 -13.63 19.42 -0.44
C ALA A 416 -14.77 20.32 -0.91
N HIS A 417 -15.91 20.21 -0.23
CA HIS A 417 -17.09 21.04 -0.43
C HIS A 417 -17.42 21.81 0.84
N ARG A 418 -18.13 22.92 0.67
CA ARG A 418 -18.79 23.69 1.72
C ARG A 418 -20.19 23.12 1.94
N VAL A 419 -20.55 22.90 3.18
CA VAL A 419 -21.87 22.39 3.52
C VAL A 419 -22.92 23.46 3.26
N LYS A 420 -24.04 23.05 2.66
CA LYS A 420 -25.30 23.78 2.67
C LYS A 420 -26.37 22.91 3.28
N VAL A 421 -26.88 23.24 4.47
CA VAL A 421 -27.89 22.41 5.12
C VAL A 421 -29.25 22.64 4.47
N LEU A 422 -29.82 21.57 3.93
CA LEU A 422 -31.07 21.61 3.17
C LEU A 422 -32.08 20.60 3.73
N PRO A 423 -33.39 20.83 3.48
CA PRO A 423 -34.42 19.85 3.80
C PRO A 423 -34.26 18.56 2.99
N TYR A 424 -35.11 17.56 3.28
CA TYR A 424 -35.11 16.22 2.66
C TYR A 424 -33.92 15.34 3.07
N LYS A 425 -33.63 14.28 2.30
CA LYS A 425 -32.78 13.14 2.72
C LYS A 425 -31.62 12.81 1.78
N THR A 426 -31.49 13.49 0.65
CA THR A 426 -30.44 13.24 -0.35
C THR A 426 -29.34 14.27 -0.27
N PHE A 427 -28.13 13.89 -0.66
CA PHE A 427 -27.07 14.86 -0.91
C PHE A 427 -27.36 15.59 -2.22
N ARG A 428 -27.15 16.90 -2.25
CA ARG A 428 -27.37 17.69 -3.47
C ARG A 428 -26.06 18.22 -4.01
N LEU A 429 -25.87 18.15 -5.32
CA LEU A 429 -24.65 18.57 -5.98
C LEU A 429 -24.99 19.38 -7.24
N HIS A 430 -24.16 20.38 -7.52
CA HIS A 430 -24.20 21.11 -8.77
C HIS A 430 -23.81 20.21 -9.97
N LEU A 431 -24.59 20.29 -11.04
CA LEU A 431 -24.48 19.44 -12.23
C LEU A 431 -23.10 19.50 -12.93
N ALA A 432 -22.44 20.66 -12.90
CA ALA A 432 -21.11 20.83 -13.51
C ALA A 432 -20.00 20.00 -12.83
N VAL A 433 -20.22 19.54 -11.59
CA VAL A 433 -19.25 18.78 -10.78
C VAL A 433 -19.47 17.26 -10.89
N CYS A 434 -20.47 16.81 -11.66
CA CYS A 434 -20.70 15.39 -11.91
C CYS A 434 -19.54 14.68 -12.65
N PRO A 435 -18.89 15.28 -13.68
CA PRO A 435 -17.85 14.58 -14.45
C PRO A 435 -16.64 14.12 -13.62
N PRO A 436 -16.04 14.93 -12.71
CA PRO A 436 -14.98 14.45 -11.82
C PRO A 436 -15.38 13.25 -10.94
N TYR A 437 -16.64 13.17 -10.52
CA TYR A 437 -17.11 12.03 -9.74
C TYR A 437 -17.54 10.83 -10.61
N ASN A 438 -17.62 11.04 -11.93
CA ASN A 438 -18.28 10.15 -12.87
C ASN A 438 -19.69 9.76 -12.37
N ALA A 439 -20.38 10.71 -11.77
CA ALA A 439 -21.64 10.50 -11.07
C ALA A 439 -22.83 10.78 -11.98
N ASP A 440 -23.89 10.00 -11.83
CA ASP A 440 -25.21 10.25 -12.40
C ASP A 440 -26.27 10.26 -11.29
N PHE A 441 -27.55 10.33 -11.66
CA PHE A 441 -28.65 10.49 -10.70
C PHE A 441 -29.68 9.37 -10.83
N ASP A 442 -29.24 8.15 -11.17
CA ASP A 442 -30.10 6.98 -11.36
C ASP A 442 -30.32 6.16 -10.06
N GLY A 443 -29.71 6.59 -8.95
CA GLY A 443 -29.66 5.85 -7.68
C GLY A 443 -28.27 5.86 -7.03
N ASP A 444 -27.28 6.47 -7.69
CA ASP A 444 -25.94 6.70 -7.19
C ASP A 444 -25.90 7.21 -5.72
N GLU A 445 -25.02 6.61 -4.93
CA GLU A 445 -24.74 6.99 -3.55
C GLU A 445 -23.31 7.53 -3.42
N MET A 446 -23.15 8.57 -2.62
CA MET A 446 -21.84 9.17 -2.33
C MET A 446 -21.58 9.25 -0.83
N ASN A 447 -20.30 9.26 -0.48
CA ASN A 447 -19.83 9.36 0.89
C ASN A 447 -19.44 10.80 1.21
N LEU A 448 -19.76 11.23 2.42
CA LEU A 448 -19.36 12.49 3.01
C LEU A 448 -18.54 12.20 4.26
N HIS A 449 -17.38 12.84 4.39
CA HIS A 449 -16.50 12.75 5.56
C HIS A 449 -16.29 14.15 6.14
N VAL A 450 -16.34 14.29 7.46
CA VAL A 450 -16.17 15.57 8.15
C VAL A 450 -14.80 15.62 8.84
N PRO A 451 -13.83 16.41 8.30
CA PRO A 451 -12.54 16.60 8.95
C PRO A 451 -12.68 17.19 10.35
N GLN A 452 -12.10 16.54 11.35
CA GLN A 452 -12.29 16.90 12.75
C GLN A 452 -11.27 17.96 13.22
N SER A 453 -9.99 17.82 12.88
CA SER A 453 -8.96 18.78 13.28
C SER A 453 -8.99 20.04 12.42
N LYS A 454 -8.60 21.18 13.01
CA LYS A 454 -8.51 22.46 12.29
C LYS A 454 -7.45 22.43 11.18
N GLU A 455 -6.37 21.70 11.38
CA GLU A 455 -5.34 21.46 10.36
C GLU A 455 -5.93 20.73 9.15
N ALA A 456 -6.66 19.63 9.37
CA ALA A 456 -7.27 18.87 8.27
C ALA A 456 -8.38 19.67 7.56
N GLN A 457 -9.17 20.47 8.29
CA GLN A 457 -10.14 21.39 7.70
C GLN A 457 -9.45 22.44 6.80
N THR A 458 -8.30 22.96 7.25
CA THR A 458 -7.51 23.96 6.50
C THR A 458 -6.84 23.33 5.28
N GLU A 459 -6.26 22.15 5.42
CA GLU A 459 -5.67 21.39 4.31
C GLU A 459 -6.72 21.10 3.23
N ALA A 460 -7.88 20.57 3.62
CA ALA A 460 -8.99 20.31 2.71
C ALA A 460 -9.45 21.60 2.01
N ARG A 461 -9.55 22.71 2.75
CA ARG A 461 -9.94 24.00 2.21
C ARG A 461 -8.95 24.57 1.19
N LEU A 462 -7.65 24.42 1.42
CA LEU A 462 -6.63 25.04 0.57
C LEU A 462 -6.20 24.17 -0.61
N LEU A 463 -6.26 22.84 -0.48
CA LEU A 463 -5.70 21.92 -1.48
C LEU A 463 -6.77 21.15 -2.26
N MET A 464 -7.96 20.97 -1.68
CA MET A 464 -8.95 20.03 -2.20
C MET A 464 -10.25 20.68 -2.64
N GLN A 465 -10.40 22.00 -2.55
CA GLN A 465 -11.62 22.69 -2.97
C GLN A 465 -11.93 22.47 -4.45
N VAL A 466 -13.22 22.41 -4.78
CA VAL A 466 -13.70 22.10 -6.13
C VAL A 466 -13.20 23.10 -7.17
N GLN A 467 -13.24 24.41 -6.84
CA GLN A 467 -12.76 25.47 -7.71
C GLN A 467 -11.28 25.32 -8.11
N ASP A 468 -10.44 24.78 -7.22
CA ASP A 468 -9.00 24.57 -7.49
C ASP A 468 -8.74 23.28 -8.28
N GLN A 469 -9.78 22.46 -8.47
CA GLN A 469 -9.73 21.20 -9.23
C GLN A 469 -10.52 21.28 -10.56
N ILE A 470 -10.84 22.48 -11.04
CA ILE A 470 -11.51 22.65 -12.34
C ILE A 470 -10.67 22.05 -13.47
N LEU A 471 -9.35 22.27 -13.46
CA LEU A 471 -8.44 21.76 -14.48
C LEU A 471 -7.95 20.35 -14.14
N SER A 472 -8.16 19.42 -15.07
CA SER A 472 -7.68 18.04 -14.91
C SER A 472 -6.14 17.97 -15.02
N PRO A 473 -5.44 17.36 -14.05
CA PRO A 473 -3.99 17.19 -14.12
C PRO A 473 -3.56 16.24 -15.25
N ARG A 474 -4.48 15.44 -15.81
CA ARG A 474 -4.17 14.46 -16.86
C ARG A 474 -3.90 15.09 -18.22
N TYR A 475 -4.66 16.12 -18.57
CA TYR A 475 -4.67 16.70 -19.92
C TYR A 475 -4.77 18.24 -19.92
N GLY A 476 -4.77 18.88 -18.76
CA GLY A 476 -4.71 20.34 -18.63
C GLY A 476 -5.93 21.07 -19.22
N ALA A 477 -7.11 20.46 -19.20
CA ALA A 477 -8.36 21.07 -19.65
C ALA A 477 -9.43 20.97 -18.56
N PRO A 478 -10.46 21.84 -18.57
CA PRO A 478 -11.48 21.88 -17.54
C PRO A 478 -12.33 20.61 -17.56
N ILE A 479 -12.27 19.81 -16.49
CA ILE A 479 -13.15 18.65 -16.32
C ILE A 479 -14.51 19.05 -15.72
N ILE A 480 -14.51 20.11 -14.91
CA ILE A 480 -15.73 20.77 -14.42
C ILE A 480 -16.13 21.79 -15.46
N GLY A 481 -17.39 21.79 -15.90
CA GLY A 481 -17.86 22.73 -16.91
C GLY A 481 -19.30 22.48 -17.34
N ALA A 482 -19.75 23.23 -18.34
CA ALA A 482 -21.12 23.12 -18.83
C ALA A 482 -21.35 21.77 -19.51
N THR A 483 -22.44 21.10 -19.16
CA THR A 483 -22.87 19.82 -19.73
C THR A 483 -24.37 19.82 -20.03
N LYS A 484 -24.80 19.03 -21.02
CA LYS A 484 -26.22 18.78 -21.34
C LYS A 484 -26.99 20.10 -21.54
N ASP A 485 -27.94 20.41 -20.66
CA ASP A 485 -28.89 21.52 -20.78
C ASP A 485 -28.22 22.89 -20.82
N PHE A 486 -27.08 23.06 -20.12
CA PHE A 486 -26.31 24.31 -20.19
C PHE A 486 -25.81 24.60 -21.62
N ILE A 487 -25.43 23.56 -22.36
CA ILE A 487 -24.95 23.70 -23.74
C ILE A 487 -26.12 24.05 -24.67
N THR A 488 -27.26 23.38 -24.51
CA THR A 488 -28.45 23.65 -25.30
C THR A 488 -28.98 25.06 -25.03
N GLY A 489 -29.04 25.47 -23.77
CA GLY A 489 -29.45 26.80 -23.34
C GLY A 489 -28.53 27.89 -23.90
N ALA A 490 -27.21 27.73 -23.77
CA ALA A 490 -26.25 28.68 -24.32
C ALA A 490 -26.35 28.80 -25.85
N TYR A 491 -26.53 27.67 -26.54
CA TYR A 491 -26.70 27.66 -27.99
C TYR A 491 -27.98 28.40 -28.40
N LEU A 492 -29.13 28.08 -27.80
CA LEU A 492 -30.39 28.74 -28.12
C LEU A 492 -30.37 30.23 -27.78
N LEU A 493 -29.76 30.61 -26.66
CA LEU A 493 -29.64 32.00 -26.24
C LEU A 493 -28.79 32.82 -27.22
N THR A 494 -27.69 32.27 -27.72
CA THR A 494 -26.69 33.04 -28.48
C THR A 494 -26.88 33.00 -30.01
N ARG A 495 -27.95 32.38 -30.52
CA ARG A 495 -28.31 32.44 -31.96
C ARG A 495 -28.62 33.86 -32.42
N LYS A 496 -28.31 34.18 -33.68
CA LYS A 496 -28.64 35.51 -34.29
C LYS A 496 -30.13 35.84 -34.26
N GLU A 497 -30.97 34.82 -34.34
CA GLU A 497 -32.43 34.95 -34.37
C GLU A 497 -33.03 35.20 -32.99
N THR A 498 -32.26 35.01 -31.92
CA THR A 498 -32.76 35.14 -30.55
C THR A 498 -32.73 36.60 -30.13
N MET A 499 -33.92 37.21 -30.15
CA MET A 499 -34.16 38.58 -29.73
C MET A 499 -35.12 38.55 -28.53
N LEU A 500 -34.72 39.20 -27.45
CA LEU A 500 -35.42 39.17 -26.16
C LEU A 500 -36.06 40.52 -25.87
N THR A 501 -37.24 40.49 -25.26
CA THR A 501 -37.94 41.68 -24.77
C THR A 501 -37.36 42.16 -23.44
N ALA A 502 -37.65 43.41 -23.06
CA ALA A 502 -37.18 43.98 -21.80
C ALA A 502 -37.59 43.14 -20.56
N ASP A 503 -38.81 42.58 -20.57
CA ASP A 503 -39.31 41.73 -19.48
C ASP A 503 -38.54 40.41 -19.37
N GLU A 504 -38.24 39.76 -20.49
CA GLU A 504 -37.43 38.53 -20.53
C GLU A 504 -36.00 38.79 -20.05
N VAL A 505 -35.38 39.89 -20.50
CA VAL A 505 -34.05 40.29 -20.02
C VAL A 505 -34.08 40.56 -18.52
N GLY A 506 -35.08 41.29 -18.02
CA GLY A 506 -35.23 41.56 -16.59
C GLY A 506 -35.32 40.27 -15.76
N LYS A 507 -36.07 39.28 -16.23
CA LYS A 507 -36.17 37.96 -15.58
C LYS A 507 -34.83 37.21 -15.56
N LEU A 508 -34.07 37.23 -16.66
CA LEU A 508 -32.77 36.58 -16.75
C LEU A 508 -31.72 37.25 -15.85
N LEU A 509 -31.68 38.58 -15.83
CA LEU A 509 -30.77 39.33 -14.96
C LEU A 509 -31.12 39.15 -13.48
N ALA A 510 -32.41 39.12 -13.14
CA ALA A 510 -32.85 38.84 -11.78
C ALA A 510 -32.48 37.40 -11.32
N ALA A 511 -32.65 36.40 -12.20
CA ALA A 511 -32.31 35.01 -11.88
C ALA A 511 -30.80 34.79 -11.69
N THR A 512 -29.97 35.59 -12.35
CA THR A 512 -28.51 35.50 -12.25
C THR A 512 -27.93 36.36 -11.12
N GLY A 513 -28.74 37.20 -10.46
CA GLY A 513 -28.28 38.13 -9.45
C GLY A 513 -27.34 39.21 -10.00
N TYR A 514 -27.57 39.63 -11.25
CA TYR A 514 -26.74 40.65 -11.90
C TYR A 514 -27.07 42.05 -11.37
N ASP A 515 -26.10 42.70 -10.73
CA ASP A 515 -26.24 44.03 -10.11
C ASP A 515 -25.73 45.19 -10.99
N GLY A 516 -25.27 44.90 -12.22
CA GLY A 516 -24.71 45.90 -13.13
C GLY A 516 -25.76 46.70 -13.92
N PRO A 517 -25.32 47.67 -14.74
CA PRO A 517 -26.22 48.46 -15.57
C PRO A 517 -26.88 47.59 -16.66
N MET A 518 -28.16 47.87 -16.95
CA MET A 518 -28.86 47.19 -18.03
C MET A 518 -28.17 47.46 -19.38
N PRO A 519 -27.93 46.42 -20.21
CA PRO A 519 -27.32 46.62 -21.53
C PRO A 519 -28.21 47.48 -22.43
N GLU A 520 -27.62 48.19 -23.38
CA GLU A 520 -28.39 48.88 -24.42
C GLU A 520 -29.06 47.87 -25.37
N PRO A 521 -30.30 48.15 -25.84
CA PRO A 521 -30.98 47.28 -26.80
C PRO A 521 -30.25 47.28 -28.15
N THR A 522 -30.12 46.09 -28.74
CA THR A 522 -29.51 45.89 -30.05
C THR A 522 -30.36 46.51 -31.17
N VAL A 523 -31.69 46.43 -31.03
CA VAL A 523 -32.68 47.06 -31.93
C VAL A 523 -33.52 48.02 -31.12
N LYS A 524 -33.60 49.28 -31.56
CA LYS A 524 -34.31 50.36 -30.82
C LYS A 524 -35.74 50.60 -31.30
N GLU A 525 -36.05 50.26 -32.56
CA GLU A 525 -37.36 50.46 -33.19
C GLU A 525 -37.79 49.19 -33.95
N PRO A 526 -39.09 48.84 -34.02
CA PRO A 526 -40.25 49.54 -33.42
C PRO A 526 -40.41 49.33 -31.91
N GLU A 527 -39.84 48.26 -31.36
CA GLU A 527 -39.76 47.99 -29.92
C GLU A 527 -38.31 47.64 -29.55
N PRO A 528 -37.86 47.99 -28.33
CA PRO A 528 -36.50 47.69 -27.91
C PRO A 528 -36.32 46.18 -27.73
N LEU A 529 -35.37 45.60 -28.46
CA LEU A 529 -35.03 44.18 -28.40
C LEU A 529 -33.53 43.99 -28.14
N TRP A 530 -33.20 42.99 -27.33
CA TRP A 530 -31.84 42.63 -26.97
C TRP A 530 -31.45 41.30 -27.59
N SER A 531 -30.25 41.23 -28.15
CA SER A 531 -29.68 39.96 -28.58
C SER A 531 -29.25 39.15 -27.36
N GLY A 532 -29.51 37.84 -27.38
CA GLY A 532 -28.98 36.96 -26.33
C GLY A 532 -27.44 36.91 -26.28
N LYS A 533 -26.74 37.34 -27.35
CA LYS A 533 -25.28 37.55 -27.33
C LYS A 533 -24.86 38.68 -26.41
N ASP A 534 -25.63 39.77 -26.37
CA ASP A 534 -25.35 40.91 -25.50
C ASP A 534 -25.57 40.52 -24.04
N ILE A 535 -26.60 39.71 -23.76
CA ILE A 535 -26.86 39.17 -22.42
C ILE A 535 -25.75 38.22 -21.97
N PHE A 536 -25.28 37.32 -22.84
CA PHE A 536 -24.16 36.44 -22.52
C PHE A 536 -22.85 37.22 -22.24
N SER A 537 -22.64 38.32 -22.97
CA SER A 537 -21.44 39.16 -22.83
C SER A 537 -21.30 39.83 -21.47
N LEU A 538 -22.41 40.01 -20.73
CA LEU A 538 -22.39 40.62 -19.39
C LEU A 538 -21.58 39.81 -18.37
N PHE A 539 -21.40 38.51 -18.61
CA PHE A 539 -20.72 37.59 -17.70
C PHE A 539 -19.27 37.29 -18.13
N LEU A 540 -18.76 37.98 -19.16
CA LEU A 540 -17.39 37.85 -19.61
C LEU A 540 -16.52 38.99 -19.04
N PRO A 541 -15.24 38.75 -18.71
CA PRO A 541 -14.33 39.83 -18.32
C PRO A 541 -14.17 40.88 -19.42
N GLU A 542 -14.11 42.16 -19.07
CA GLU A 542 -14.12 43.29 -20.04
C GLU A 542 -12.88 43.34 -20.95
N ASP A 543 -11.77 42.74 -20.55
CA ASP A 543 -10.52 42.66 -21.31
C ASP A 543 -10.37 41.33 -22.06
N PHE A 544 -11.35 40.43 -21.95
CA PHE A 544 -11.30 39.10 -22.53
C PHE A 544 -11.44 39.14 -24.05
N ASN A 545 -10.48 38.52 -24.75
CA ASN A 545 -10.49 38.37 -26.21
C ASN A 545 -10.31 36.90 -26.57
N PHE A 546 -11.17 36.39 -27.45
CA PHE A 546 -11.17 34.97 -27.78
C PHE A 546 -11.77 34.71 -29.16
N VAL A 547 -11.19 33.78 -29.90
CA VAL A 547 -11.64 33.39 -31.23
C VAL A 547 -11.64 31.87 -31.35
N THR A 548 -12.78 31.28 -31.72
CA THR A 548 -12.87 29.84 -31.96
C THR A 548 -13.93 29.50 -33.01
N ARG A 549 -13.99 28.21 -33.39
CA ARG A 549 -15.05 27.66 -34.23
C ARG A 549 -16.04 26.88 -33.35
N ALA A 550 -17.31 27.25 -33.45
CA ALA A 550 -18.41 26.52 -32.82
C ALA A 550 -18.51 25.10 -33.39
N SER A 551 -19.10 24.18 -32.63
CA SER A 551 -19.36 22.80 -33.04
C SER A 551 -20.31 22.70 -34.22
N ILE A 552 -21.16 23.70 -34.46
CA ILE A 552 -22.04 23.75 -35.63
C ILE A 552 -21.32 24.06 -36.96
N CYS A 553 -20.01 24.34 -36.91
CA CYS A 553 -19.22 24.64 -38.09
C CYS A 553 -19.23 23.45 -39.07
N ARG A 554 -19.71 23.68 -40.29
CA ARG A 554 -19.82 22.65 -41.34
C ARG A 554 -18.51 22.35 -42.07
N HIS A 555 -17.38 22.92 -41.63
CA HIS A 555 -16.07 22.78 -42.28
C HIS A 555 -16.12 23.03 -43.80
N CYS A 556 -16.68 24.16 -44.21
CA CYS A 556 -16.76 24.56 -45.61
C CYS A 556 -15.36 24.63 -46.26
N PRO A 557 -15.23 24.38 -47.58
CA PRO A 557 -13.94 24.40 -48.29
C PRO A 557 -13.16 25.71 -48.12
N GLU A 558 -13.89 26.83 -48.13
CA GLU A 558 -13.35 28.15 -47.79
C GLU A 558 -14.02 28.68 -46.52
N CYS A 559 -13.19 29.09 -45.55
CA CYS A 559 -13.66 29.64 -44.29
C CYS A 559 -13.80 31.16 -44.40
N LEU A 560 -15.04 31.63 -44.51
CA LEU A 560 -15.38 33.06 -44.56
C LEU A 560 -15.23 33.79 -43.20
N LYS A 561 -14.74 33.10 -42.16
CA LYS A 561 -14.53 33.60 -40.78
C LYS A 561 -15.75 34.40 -40.29
N GLU A 562 -15.59 35.71 -40.09
CA GLU A 562 -16.62 36.61 -39.57
C GLU A 562 -17.87 36.70 -40.45
N LYS A 563 -17.73 36.46 -41.76
CA LYS A 563 -18.84 36.44 -42.73
C LYS A 563 -19.49 35.06 -42.85
N CYS A 564 -19.35 34.20 -41.84
CA CYS A 564 -19.94 32.87 -41.87
C CYS A 564 -21.48 32.94 -41.92
N PRO A 565 -22.13 32.35 -42.95
CA PRO A 565 -23.59 32.38 -43.06
C PRO A 565 -24.29 31.56 -41.95
N TYR A 566 -23.57 30.63 -41.33
CA TYR A 566 -24.09 29.73 -40.29
C TYR A 566 -23.83 30.23 -38.86
N ASP A 567 -23.25 31.43 -38.68
CA ASP A 567 -22.87 31.96 -37.36
C ASP A 567 -22.00 30.99 -36.53
N ALA A 568 -21.11 30.27 -37.20
CA ALA A 568 -20.28 29.23 -36.57
C ALA A 568 -18.88 29.72 -36.14
N TYR A 569 -18.55 30.99 -36.40
CA TYR A 569 -17.26 31.58 -36.06
C TYR A 569 -17.43 32.50 -34.86
N VAL A 570 -16.90 32.08 -33.70
CA VAL A 570 -17.05 32.76 -32.42
C VAL A 570 -15.95 33.79 -32.27
N VAL A 571 -16.33 35.06 -32.09
CA VAL A 571 -15.40 36.17 -31.87
C VAL A 571 -15.88 36.97 -30.66
N ILE A 572 -15.05 36.98 -29.62
CA ILE A 572 -15.22 37.81 -28.44
C ILE A 572 -14.10 38.85 -28.43
N GLN A 573 -14.48 40.12 -28.33
CA GLN A 573 -13.56 41.24 -28.26
C GLN A 573 -13.94 42.13 -27.08
N ARG A 574 -12.99 42.38 -26.18
CA ARG A 574 -13.17 43.19 -24.97
C ARG A 574 -14.45 42.79 -24.20
N GLY A 575 -14.57 41.51 -23.87
CA GLY A 575 -15.72 40.95 -23.15
C GLY A 575 -17.03 40.88 -23.94
N LYS A 576 -17.09 41.37 -25.19
CA LYS A 576 -18.32 41.38 -26.01
C LYS A 576 -18.30 40.28 -27.07
N LEU A 577 -19.30 39.40 -27.03
CA LEU A 577 -19.56 38.38 -28.05
C LEU A 577 -20.15 39.05 -29.30
N LYS A 578 -19.28 39.31 -30.29
CA LYS A 578 -19.68 40.00 -31.53
C LYS A 578 -20.41 39.09 -32.50
N MET A 579 -20.00 37.83 -32.58
CA MET A 579 -20.50 36.85 -33.55
C MET A 579 -20.20 35.43 -33.08
N GLY A 580 -20.92 34.48 -33.67
CA GLY A 580 -20.82 33.07 -33.33
C GLY A 580 -21.79 32.64 -32.24
N VAL A 581 -22.15 31.37 -32.26
CA VAL A 581 -22.95 30.72 -31.22
C VAL A 581 -22.06 30.03 -30.17
N ILE A 582 -22.49 30.06 -28.93
CA ILE A 582 -21.83 29.40 -27.80
C ILE A 582 -22.37 27.99 -27.66
N ASP A 583 -21.49 27.00 -27.77
CA ASP A 583 -21.84 25.59 -27.66
C ASP A 583 -20.74 24.78 -26.95
N LYS A 584 -20.75 23.46 -27.14
CA LYS A 584 -19.76 22.56 -26.51
C LYS A 584 -18.32 22.96 -26.81
N ASN A 585 -17.99 23.50 -27.99
CA ASN A 585 -16.63 23.97 -28.31
C ASN A 585 -16.24 25.25 -27.56
N SER A 586 -17.21 25.95 -26.97
CA SER A 586 -17.00 27.25 -26.34
C SER A 586 -16.95 27.15 -24.82
N ILE A 587 -17.84 26.38 -24.18
CA ILE A 587 -17.97 26.29 -22.72
C ILE A 587 -18.03 24.84 -22.17
N GLY A 588 -17.94 23.85 -23.07
CA GLY A 588 -18.12 22.45 -22.70
C GLY A 588 -16.99 21.90 -21.82
N ALA A 589 -17.36 21.04 -20.87
CA ALA A 589 -16.41 20.25 -20.10
C ALA A 589 -15.54 19.34 -21.01
N GLU A 590 -14.35 19.02 -20.53
CA GLU A 590 -13.31 18.16 -21.13
C GLU A 590 -12.66 18.69 -22.42
N LYS A 591 -12.99 19.92 -22.85
CA LYS A 591 -12.37 20.56 -24.02
C LYS A 591 -11.31 21.57 -23.62
N ALA A 592 -10.12 21.40 -24.21
CA ALA A 592 -9.04 22.36 -24.13
C ALA A 592 -9.35 23.61 -24.96
N GLU A 593 -8.63 24.70 -24.67
CA GLU A 593 -8.73 25.99 -25.38
C GLU A 593 -10.17 26.53 -25.55
N THR A 594 -11.04 26.31 -24.56
CA THR A 594 -12.39 26.87 -24.51
C THR A 594 -12.39 28.26 -23.86
N ILE A 595 -13.51 29.00 -23.98
CA ILE A 595 -13.71 30.27 -23.26
C ILE A 595 -13.52 30.03 -21.77
N PHE A 596 -14.19 29.01 -21.24
CA PHE A 596 -14.12 28.66 -19.82
C PHE A 596 -12.71 28.28 -19.39
N HIS A 597 -11.98 27.49 -20.20
CA HIS A 597 -10.59 27.16 -19.90
C HIS A 597 -9.69 28.40 -19.82
N ARG A 598 -9.84 29.34 -20.77
CA ARG A 598 -9.04 30.58 -20.77
C ARG A 598 -9.35 31.44 -19.56
N ILE A 599 -10.62 31.60 -19.20
CA ILE A 599 -11.03 32.36 -18.00
C ILE A 599 -10.50 31.73 -16.70
N VAL A 600 -10.43 30.39 -16.62
CA VAL A 600 -9.91 29.70 -15.44
C VAL A 600 -8.39 29.77 -15.34
N LYS A 601 -7.71 29.91 -16.49
CA LYS A 601 -6.25 29.84 -16.58
C LYS A 601 -5.58 31.22 -16.52
N ASP A 602 -6.14 32.18 -17.23
CA ASP A 602 -5.68 33.57 -17.30
C ASP A 602 -6.14 34.31 -16.03
#